data_AF-A0A0C2IL65-F1
#
_entry.id   AF-A0A0C2IL65-F1
#
_cell.length_a   1.000
_cell.length_b   1.000
_cell.length_c   1.000
_cell.angle_alpha   90.00
_cell.angle_beta   90.00
_cell.angle_gamma   90.00
#
_symmetry.space_group_name_H-M   'P 1'
#
loop_
_entity.id
_entity.type
_entity.pdbx_description
1 polymer ?
#
loop_
_entity_poly.entity_id
_entity_poly.type
_entity_poly.pdbx_seq_one_letter_code
_entity_poly.pdbx_strand_id
1 'polypeptide(L)'
;MASTETQVIETEATAVRVAKRAASDEPETASDTKRLKSSHSPVDDAAVAAPVVKTEDVEADADAAGGEDTKAGAAAAATAEGPAAKAESTPPAAGKPAMPARIPFPEKPAVVEERNGEIQFKVVNNDNARESMIILTGLKNLFQKQLPKMPKDYIARLVYDRTHVSLAIVRHPLEVIGGIAIRPFNERKFAEIVFCAVSSDQQVKGYGAHMMAHLKDYVKATSPVMHFLTYADNYATGYFQKQGFTKEITLDKPLWMGYIKDYEGGTLMQCSMVPRVRYLEVGRLLLKQKETIRAKIRPLSKSHVVHAPPAQWAAAAAAGEALPAIDPLAIPAIQATGWSPDMDALGRVPRHGPHFNELRRFLYQIQNHKQAWPFLTPVNRDEVPDYYNVIKSPMDLSTMEEKLERDAYATPKDLVEDLKLVINNCRQYNDSTTVYNKCAVRLEKYMWSLIKETPEWYELLEDE
;
A
#
# COMPACT_ATOMS: atom_id res chain seq x y z
N MET A 1 27.87 22.83 -5.10
CA MET A 1 27.63 21.84 -6.16
C MET A 1 26.25 21.22 -5.94
N ALA A 2 25.21 21.97 -6.29
CA ALA A 2 23.82 21.52 -6.27
C ALA A 2 23.17 22.15 -7.50
N SER A 3 23.23 21.45 -8.64
CA SER A 3 22.55 21.77 -9.90
C SER A 3 22.85 20.66 -10.93
N THR A 4 22.36 19.43 -10.69
CA THR A 4 22.38 18.36 -11.71
C THR A 4 21.25 17.32 -11.56
N GLU A 5 20.28 17.48 -10.64
CA GLU A 5 19.19 16.50 -10.47
C GLU A 5 17.84 16.91 -11.09
N THR A 6 17.73 18.11 -11.68
CA THR A 6 16.44 18.62 -12.19
C THR A 6 16.21 18.37 -13.69
N GLN A 7 17.20 17.86 -14.44
CA GLN A 7 17.09 17.70 -15.91
C GLN A 7 16.67 16.29 -16.39
N VAL A 8 16.47 15.32 -15.51
CA VAL A 8 16.14 13.93 -15.93
C VAL A 8 14.63 13.66 -15.96
N ILE A 9 13.80 14.58 -15.43
CA ILE A 9 12.35 14.35 -15.26
C ILE A 9 11.51 14.90 -16.44
N GLU A 10 12.05 15.79 -17.28
CA GLU A 10 11.31 16.39 -18.41
C GLU A 10 11.35 15.59 -19.72
N THR A 11 12.25 14.61 -19.86
CA THR A 11 12.38 13.81 -21.09
C THR A 11 11.40 12.63 -21.17
N GLU A 12 10.93 12.09 -20.05
CA GLU A 12 9.95 10.97 -20.04
C GLU A 12 8.51 11.41 -20.35
N ALA A 13 8.14 12.65 -20.05
CA ALA A 13 6.78 13.16 -20.26
C ALA A 13 6.43 13.41 -21.74
N THR A 14 7.45 13.57 -22.60
CA THR A 14 7.26 13.89 -24.03
C THR A 14 7.10 12.63 -24.88
N ALA A 15 7.71 11.50 -24.50
CA ALA A 15 7.60 10.22 -25.21
C ALA A 15 6.18 9.60 -25.14
N VAL A 16 5.47 9.81 -24.03
CA VAL A 16 4.12 9.27 -23.82
C VAL A 16 3.05 10.00 -24.66
N ARG A 17 3.29 11.26 -25.08
CA ARG A 17 2.35 12.02 -25.92
C ARG A 17 2.43 11.67 -27.41
N VAL A 18 3.56 11.15 -27.89
CA VAL A 18 3.73 10.78 -29.30
C VAL A 18 3.13 9.40 -29.60
N ALA A 19 3.20 8.45 -28.65
CA ALA A 19 2.63 7.11 -28.82
C ALA A 19 1.09 7.07 -28.86
N LYS A 20 0.40 8.09 -28.31
CA LYS A 20 -1.07 8.13 -28.25
C LYS A 20 -1.73 8.66 -29.53
N ARG A 21 -0.94 9.10 -30.53
CA ARG A 21 -1.43 9.66 -31.80
C ARG A 21 -1.32 8.72 -33.00
N ALA A 22 -0.77 7.52 -32.82
CA ALA A 22 -0.51 6.57 -33.91
C ALA A 22 -1.41 5.31 -33.91
N ALA A 23 -2.47 5.27 -33.09
CA ALA A 23 -3.38 4.13 -32.97
C ALA A 23 -4.83 4.49 -33.33
N SER A 24 -5.01 5.15 -34.47
CA SER A 24 -6.31 5.39 -35.07
C SER A 24 -6.17 5.41 -36.58
N ASP A 25 -6.01 4.24 -37.19
CA ASP A 25 -6.41 3.96 -38.57
C ASP A 25 -6.14 2.48 -38.87
N GLU A 26 -7.21 1.74 -39.18
CA GLU A 26 -7.31 0.65 -40.18
C GLU A 26 -8.57 -0.23 -39.91
N PRO A 27 -9.20 -0.81 -40.96
CA PRO A 27 -10.66 -0.82 -41.11
C PRO A 27 -11.38 -2.13 -40.73
N GLU A 28 -12.70 -1.98 -40.50
CA GLU A 28 -13.67 -3.06 -40.30
C GLU A 28 -13.79 -3.97 -41.54
N THR A 29 -13.83 -5.28 -41.32
CA THR A 29 -14.35 -6.26 -42.29
C THR A 29 -15.60 -6.92 -41.73
N ALA A 30 -16.66 -6.82 -42.53
CA ALA A 30 -17.97 -7.39 -42.27
C ALA A 30 -17.98 -8.91 -42.45
N SER A 31 -18.74 -9.63 -41.62
CA SER A 31 -19.46 -10.82 -42.08
C SER A 31 -20.74 -11.04 -41.27
N ASP A 32 -21.81 -11.27 -42.03
CA ASP A 32 -23.17 -11.52 -41.63
C ASP A 32 -23.34 -12.68 -40.63
N THR A 33 -24.30 -12.54 -39.71
CA THR A 33 -25.34 -13.58 -39.52
C THR A 33 -26.51 -13.09 -38.66
N LYS A 34 -27.66 -13.00 -39.35
CA LYS A 34 -29.05 -13.30 -38.92
C LYS A 34 -29.61 -12.76 -37.58
N ARG A 35 -30.41 -11.70 -37.78
CA ARG A 35 -31.47 -11.10 -36.97
C ARG A 35 -32.63 -12.07 -36.64
N LEU A 36 -33.06 -12.08 -35.37
CA LEU A 36 -34.45 -12.33 -34.95
C LEU A 36 -34.98 -11.09 -34.22
N LYS A 37 -36.17 -10.64 -34.63
CA LYS A 37 -36.85 -9.39 -34.20
C LYS A 37 -37.84 -9.65 -33.06
N SER A 38 -37.95 -8.71 -32.13
CA SER A 38 -39.21 -8.28 -31.47
C SER A 38 -38.96 -6.90 -30.83
N SER A 39 -39.31 -5.79 -31.49
CA SER A 39 -40.57 -5.03 -31.38
C SER A 39 -40.77 -4.30 -30.04
N HIS A 40 -40.49 -2.99 -30.00
CA HIS A 40 -41.46 -1.92 -29.69
C HIS A 40 -40.74 -0.56 -29.46
N SER A 41 -41.22 0.47 -30.16
CA SER A 41 -41.13 1.89 -29.80
C SER A 41 -42.57 2.37 -29.53
N PRO A 42 -42.81 3.46 -28.78
CA PRO A 42 -42.87 4.80 -29.39
C PRO A 42 -42.11 5.89 -28.56
N VAL A 43 -41.45 6.91 -29.13
CA VAL A 43 -41.91 8.17 -29.79
C VAL A 43 -42.18 9.34 -28.80
N ASP A 44 -41.34 10.38 -28.97
CA ASP A 44 -41.46 11.86 -28.87
C ASP A 44 -42.02 12.63 -27.65
N ASP A 45 -41.23 13.62 -27.17
CA ASP A 45 -41.44 15.09 -27.30
C ASP A 45 -40.37 15.84 -26.46
N ALA A 46 -39.48 16.69 -27.01
CA ALA A 46 -39.64 18.12 -27.35
C ALA A 46 -40.15 18.98 -26.15
N ALA A 47 -39.60 20.13 -25.74
CA ALA A 47 -38.55 21.02 -26.22
C ALA A 47 -38.27 22.14 -25.16
N VAL A 48 -37.41 23.11 -25.54
CA VAL A 48 -37.36 24.53 -25.10
C VAL A 48 -36.51 24.82 -23.83
N ALA A 49 -35.61 25.81 -23.72
CA ALA A 49 -35.17 26.96 -24.53
C ALA A 49 -33.75 27.39 -24.11
N ALA A 50 -33.01 28.01 -25.03
CA ALA A 50 -32.03 29.07 -24.75
C ALA A 50 -32.75 30.44 -24.91
N PRO A 51 -32.27 31.58 -24.36
CA PRO A 51 -31.15 32.33 -24.96
C PRO A 51 -30.30 33.15 -23.91
N VAL A 52 -28.96 33.34 -24.06
CA VAL A 52 -28.23 34.48 -24.70
C VAL A 52 -27.67 35.56 -23.72
N VAL A 53 -26.32 35.68 -23.72
CA VAL A 53 -25.47 36.93 -23.67
C VAL A 53 -25.29 37.65 -22.30
N LYS A 54 -24.17 38.25 -21.84
CA LYS A 54 -22.98 39.00 -22.34
C LYS A 54 -21.89 38.96 -21.21
N THR A 55 -20.63 38.57 -21.41
CA THR A 55 -19.38 39.40 -21.57
C THR A 55 -19.22 40.68 -20.74
N GLU A 56 -18.02 40.79 -20.12
CA GLU A 56 -17.22 41.99 -19.74
C GLU A 56 -17.67 42.77 -18.46
N ASP A 57 -16.86 43.30 -17.54
CA ASP A 57 -15.41 43.60 -17.49
C ASP A 57 -14.92 43.85 -16.04
N VAL A 58 -13.59 43.81 -15.91
CA VAL A 58 -12.61 44.50 -15.02
C VAL A 58 -13.11 45.67 -14.14
N GLU A 59 -12.73 45.71 -12.85
CA GLU A 59 -11.94 46.83 -12.26
C GLU A 59 -11.53 46.61 -10.78
N ALA A 60 -10.46 47.34 -10.43
CA ALA A 60 -9.66 47.28 -9.22
C ALA A 60 -9.98 48.45 -8.25
N ASP A 61 -9.02 48.69 -7.34
CA ASP A 61 -8.93 49.73 -6.28
C ASP A 61 -9.75 49.47 -5.00
N ALA A 62 -9.21 49.46 -3.77
CA ALA A 62 -8.13 50.17 -3.05
C ALA A 62 -8.75 51.08 -1.98
N ASP A 63 -8.30 50.91 -0.73
CA ASP A 63 -8.12 51.92 0.34
C ASP A 63 -7.79 51.13 1.63
N ALA A 64 -6.62 51.24 2.27
CA ALA A 64 -5.85 52.37 2.82
C ALA A 64 -6.33 52.87 4.21
N ALA A 65 -5.32 53.17 5.04
CA ALA A 65 -5.30 53.74 6.40
C ALA A 65 -5.55 52.76 7.58
N GLY A 66 -4.74 52.74 8.64
CA GLY A 66 -3.58 53.54 9.03
C GLY A 66 -3.41 53.59 10.56
N GLY A 67 -2.17 53.54 11.04
CA GLY A 67 -1.68 54.02 12.35
C GLY A 67 -1.98 53.18 13.60
N GLU A 68 -1.15 53.13 14.65
CA GLU A 68 0.20 53.65 14.89
C GLU A 68 0.72 53.05 16.22
N ASP A 69 2.04 53.01 16.38
CA ASP A 69 2.81 52.53 17.53
C ASP A 69 2.58 53.29 18.85
N THR A 70 2.95 52.69 19.99
CA THR A 70 3.70 53.41 21.04
C THR A 70 4.41 52.46 22.00
N LYS A 71 5.61 52.87 22.41
CA LYS A 71 6.60 52.19 23.26
C LYS A 71 7.08 53.17 24.33
N ALA A 72 7.17 52.77 25.59
CA ALA A 72 8.00 53.35 26.69
C ALA A 72 7.75 52.49 27.97
N GLY A 73 8.65 52.24 28.93
CA GLY A 73 10.03 52.67 29.21
C GLY A 73 10.22 53.00 30.70
N ALA A 74 11.12 52.28 31.41
CA ALA A 74 11.89 52.64 32.64
C ALA A 74 11.13 52.83 33.99
N ALA A 75 11.65 52.74 35.23
CA ALA A 75 12.97 52.58 35.91
C ALA A 75 12.70 52.14 37.40
N ALA A 76 13.45 51.23 38.04
CA ALA A 76 14.57 51.40 39.01
C ALA A 76 14.33 52.13 40.37
N ALA A 77 14.68 51.47 41.50
CA ALA A 77 15.18 52.08 42.75
C ALA A 77 15.84 51.01 43.69
N ALA A 78 16.87 51.41 44.45
CA ALA A 78 17.83 50.60 45.21
C ALA A 78 17.96 51.06 46.70
N THR A 79 18.89 50.40 47.46
CA THR A 79 19.50 50.67 48.81
C THR A 79 19.01 49.76 49.98
N ALA A 80 19.78 49.27 50.97
CA ALA A 80 21.23 49.20 51.32
C ALA A 80 21.50 48.24 52.54
N GLU A 81 22.78 47.80 52.71
CA GLU A 81 23.57 47.39 53.92
C GLU A 81 23.39 46.04 54.71
N GLY A 82 24.52 45.40 55.09
CA GLY A 82 24.71 44.10 55.81
C GLY A 82 24.84 44.21 57.36
N PRO A 83 25.40 43.25 58.18
CA PRO A 83 26.43 42.23 57.87
C PRO A 83 26.32 40.78 58.52
N ALA A 84 27.16 39.86 58.01
CA ALA A 84 27.84 38.66 58.57
C ALA A 84 27.22 37.74 59.66
N ALA A 85 27.09 36.41 59.37
CA ALA A 85 27.55 35.29 60.23
C ALA A 85 27.39 33.87 59.59
N LYS A 86 28.52 33.15 59.60
CA LYS A 86 28.82 31.69 59.64
C LYS A 86 27.84 30.60 59.12
N ALA A 87 28.48 29.74 58.32
CA ALA A 87 28.14 28.41 57.80
C ALA A 87 27.27 27.45 58.63
N GLU A 88 26.37 26.74 57.95
CA GLU A 88 26.10 25.32 58.20
C GLU A 88 25.60 24.63 56.91
N SER A 89 26.18 23.47 56.60
CA SER A 89 26.04 22.70 55.37
C SER A 89 24.72 21.91 55.31
N THR A 90 23.94 22.08 54.24
CA THR A 90 22.79 21.21 53.91
C THR A 90 23.16 20.30 52.72
N PRO A 91 22.82 19.00 52.71
CA PRO A 91 23.16 18.11 51.60
C PRO A 91 22.38 18.49 50.33
N PRO A 92 22.90 18.20 49.12
CA PRO A 92 22.21 18.56 47.90
C PRO A 92 20.91 17.75 47.79
N ALA A 93 19.80 18.47 47.66
CA ALA A 93 18.48 17.90 47.44
C ALA A 93 18.52 16.98 46.21
N ALA A 94 18.07 15.73 46.40
CA ALA A 94 17.87 14.77 45.33
C ALA A 94 16.99 15.40 44.24
N GLY A 95 17.54 15.54 43.03
CA GLY A 95 16.83 16.04 41.88
C GLY A 95 15.56 15.24 41.63
N LYS A 96 14.43 15.94 41.46
CA LYS A 96 13.16 15.32 41.06
C LYS A 96 13.40 14.44 39.83
N PRO A 97 12.83 13.21 39.78
CA PRO A 97 12.99 12.35 38.62
C PRO A 97 12.44 13.08 37.39
N ALA A 98 13.31 13.28 36.39
CA ALA A 98 12.92 13.89 35.13
C ALA A 98 11.72 13.13 34.56
N MET A 99 10.62 13.85 34.27
CA MET A 99 9.47 13.24 33.62
C MET A 99 9.92 12.54 32.34
N PRO A 100 9.46 11.31 32.07
CA PRO A 100 9.87 10.58 30.87
C PRO A 100 9.48 11.40 29.64
N ALA A 101 10.46 11.66 28.77
CA ALA A 101 10.26 12.41 27.54
C ALA A 101 9.12 11.78 26.71
N ARG A 102 8.09 12.57 26.41
CA ARG A 102 6.94 12.10 25.64
C ARG A 102 7.39 11.82 24.21
N ILE A 103 7.27 10.57 23.78
CA ILE A 103 7.66 10.15 22.42
C ILE A 103 6.60 10.68 21.44
N PRO A 104 6.99 11.47 20.41
CA PRO A 104 6.05 11.98 19.44
C PRO A 104 5.45 10.83 18.62
N PHE A 105 4.14 10.89 18.39
CA PHE A 105 3.43 9.97 17.51
C PHE A 105 2.90 10.77 16.33
N PRO A 106 3.44 10.58 15.10
CA PRO A 106 2.94 11.28 13.93
C PRO A 106 1.54 10.75 13.60
N GLU A 107 0.55 11.64 13.68
CA GLU A 107 -0.83 11.33 13.34
C GLU A 107 -1.08 11.54 11.86
N LYS A 108 -1.94 10.70 11.28
CA LYS A 108 -2.35 10.84 9.88
C LYS A 108 -3.40 11.96 9.75
N PRO A 109 -3.48 12.64 8.59
CA PRO A 109 -4.45 13.73 8.37
C PRO A 109 -5.89 13.34 8.73
N ALA A 110 -6.34 12.15 8.31
CA ALA A 110 -7.69 11.64 8.61
C ALA A 110 -8.01 11.58 10.12
N VAL A 111 -7.02 11.28 10.97
CA VAL A 111 -7.20 11.21 12.42
C VAL A 111 -7.31 12.62 13.02
N VAL A 112 -6.55 13.56 12.47
CA VAL A 112 -6.59 14.97 12.89
C VAL A 112 -7.92 15.60 12.50
N GLU A 113 -8.38 15.39 11.27
CA GLU A 113 -9.67 15.90 10.78
C GLU A 113 -10.86 15.35 11.59
N GLU A 114 -10.83 14.06 11.97
CA GLU A 114 -11.85 13.49 12.85
C GLU A 114 -11.82 14.14 14.24
N ARG A 115 -10.63 14.30 14.82
CA ARG A 115 -10.48 14.94 16.14
C ARG A 115 -10.97 16.40 16.13
N ASN A 116 -10.76 17.10 15.02
CA ASN A 116 -11.22 18.48 14.83
C ASN A 116 -12.74 18.55 14.55
N GLY A 117 -13.41 17.41 14.32
CA GLY A 117 -14.84 17.34 14.00
C GLY A 117 -15.18 17.68 12.55
N GLU A 118 -14.17 17.77 11.66
CA GLU A 118 -14.37 18.06 10.23
C GLU A 118 -14.99 16.86 9.50
N ILE A 119 -14.62 15.65 9.93
CA ILE A 119 -15.18 14.40 9.45
C ILE A 119 -15.72 13.55 10.60
N GLN A 120 -16.69 12.70 10.30
CA GLN A 120 -17.31 11.78 11.23
C GLN A 120 -17.51 10.42 10.59
N PHE A 121 -17.37 9.35 11.38
CA PHE A 121 -17.67 7.99 10.95
C PHE A 121 -19.08 7.63 11.41
N LYS A 122 -19.98 7.40 10.46
CA LYS A 122 -21.39 7.06 10.73
C LYS A 122 -21.71 5.67 10.20
N VAL A 123 -22.24 4.82 11.06
CA VAL A 123 -22.80 3.53 10.65
C VAL A 123 -24.26 3.75 10.30
N VAL A 124 -24.63 3.39 9.07
CA VAL A 124 -25.97 3.58 8.52
C VAL A 124 -26.46 2.29 7.86
N ASN A 125 -27.76 2.06 7.93
CA ASN A 125 -28.48 1.02 7.20
C ASN A 125 -29.78 1.60 6.64
N ASN A 126 -30.51 0.84 5.83
CA ASN A 126 -31.80 1.29 5.32
C ASN A 126 -32.91 1.15 6.37
N ASP A 127 -32.95 2.11 7.29
CA ASP A 127 -33.95 2.28 8.36
C ASP A 127 -35.13 3.18 7.93
N ASN A 128 -35.12 3.68 6.69
CA ASN A 128 -36.02 4.71 6.13
C ASN A 128 -35.89 6.11 6.79
N ALA A 129 -34.87 6.36 7.61
CA ALA A 129 -34.59 7.69 8.13
C ALA A 129 -34.02 8.58 7.01
N ARG A 130 -34.43 9.86 6.98
CA ARG A 130 -34.00 10.82 5.96
C ARG A 130 -32.48 10.96 5.90
N GLU A 131 -31.82 11.05 7.05
CA GLU A 131 -30.37 11.20 7.15
C GLU A 131 -29.64 9.95 6.63
N SER A 132 -30.05 8.76 7.06
CA SER A 132 -29.52 7.48 6.58
C SER A 132 -29.67 7.36 5.07
N MET A 133 -30.83 7.74 4.51
CA MET A 133 -31.07 7.70 3.07
C MET A 133 -30.17 8.67 2.28
N ILE A 134 -29.90 9.87 2.81
CA ILE A 134 -28.96 10.82 2.18
C ILE A 134 -27.56 10.22 2.14
N ILE A 135 -27.10 9.66 3.26
CA ILE A 135 -25.76 9.06 3.36
C ILE A 135 -25.64 7.82 2.45
N LEU A 136 -26.63 6.93 2.46
CA LEU A 136 -26.68 5.77 1.58
C LEU A 136 -26.71 6.16 0.10
N THR A 137 -27.42 7.23 -0.26
CA THR A 137 -27.42 7.77 -1.62
C THR A 137 -26.03 8.30 -2.01
N GLY A 138 -25.36 9.01 -1.10
CA GLY A 138 -23.98 9.46 -1.27
C GLY A 138 -23.00 8.31 -1.47
N LEU A 139 -23.10 7.26 -0.64
CA LEU A 139 -22.30 6.03 -0.76
C LEU A 139 -22.56 5.31 -2.09
N LYS A 140 -23.82 5.17 -2.50
CA LYS A 140 -24.20 4.59 -3.79
C LYS A 140 -23.51 5.33 -4.94
N ASN A 141 -23.61 6.65 -4.96
CA ASN A 141 -22.99 7.48 -6.01
C ASN A 141 -21.46 7.35 -5.99
N LEU A 142 -20.85 7.32 -4.80
CA LEU A 142 -19.41 7.11 -4.62
C LEU A 142 -18.99 5.75 -5.19
N PHE A 143 -19.63 4.66 -4.79
CA PHE A 143 -19.31 3.32 -5.27
C PHE A 143 -19.51 3.20 -6.78
N GLN A 144 -20.58 3.77 -7.34
CA GLN A 144 -20.80 3.78 -8.79
C GLN A 144 -19.70 4.51 -9.56
N LYS A 145 -19.06 5.53 -8.97
CA LYS A 145 -17.94 6.26 -9.57
C LYS A 145 -16.61 5.52 -9.41
N GLN A 146 -16.35 4.95 -8.24
CA GLN A 146 -15.06 4.31 -7.90
C GLN A 146 -14.96 2.86 -8.37
N LEU A 147 -16.09 2.18 -8.60
CA LEU A 147 -16.16 0.78 -9.04
C LEU A 147 -16.86 0.67 -10.41
N PRO A 148 -16.24 1.14 -11.51
CA PRO A 148 -16.88 1.22 -12.82
C PRO A 148 -17.21 -0.15 -13.43
N LYS A 149 -16.55 -1.22 -12.98
CA LYS A 149 -16.81 -2.60 -13.41
C LYS A 149 -18.08 -3.19 -12.79
N MET A 150 -18.58 -2.60 -11.71
CA MET A 150 -19.77 -3.07 -11.00
C MET A 150 -21.03 -2.42 -11.60
N PRO A 151 -22.08 -3.19 -11.94
CA PRO A 151 -23.31 -2.63 -12.47
C PRO A 151 -23.96 -1.63 -11.49
N LYS A 152 -24.41 -0.48 -12.01
CA LYS A 152 -24.98 0.60 -11.18
C LYS A 152 -26.19 0.16 -10.36
N ASP A 153 -27.08 -0.63 -10.96
CA ASP A 153 -28.28 -1.15 -10.30
C ASP A 153 -27.93 -2.21 -9.24
N TYR A 154 -26.87 -2.98 -9.48
CA TYR A 154 -26.35 -3.94 -8.51
C TYR A 154 -25.86 -3.23 -7.24
N ILE A 155 -25.07 -2.15 -7.40
CA ILE A 155 -24.62 -1.32 -6.28
C ILE A 155 -25.82 -0.75 -5.52
N ALA A 156 -26.78 -0.14 -6.24
CA ALA A 156 -27.95 0.47 -5.63
C ALA A 156 -28.76 -0.55 -4.81
N ARG A 157 -29.01 -1.73 -5.38
CA ARG A 157 -29.76 -2.80 -4.72
C ARG A 157 -29.12 -3.24 -3.41
N LEU A 158 -27.79 -3.40 -3.37
CA LEU A 158 -27.09 -3.86 -2.17
C LEU A 158 -26.87 -2.75 -1.13
N VAL A 159 -26.59 -1.51 -1.55
CA VAL A 159 -26.44 -0.38 -0.62
C VAL A 159 -27.75 -0.09 0.11
N TYR A 160 -28.90 -0.22 -0.57
CA TYR A 160 -30.23 -0.04 0.06
C TYR A 160 -30.81 -1.32 0.66
N ASP A 161 -30.11 -2.44 0.60
CA ASP A 161 -30.58 -3.69 1.20
C ASP A 161 -30.54 -3.57 2.72
N ARG A 162 -31.64 -3.93 3.40
CA ARG A 162 -31.77 -3.81 4.86
C ARG A 162 -30.87 -4.78 5.63
N THR A 163 -30.40 -5.84 4.98
CA THR A 163 -29.45 -6.81 5.56
C THR A 163 -28.01 -6.33 5.49
N HIS A 164 -27.75 -5.25 4.75
CA HIS A 164 -26.42 -4.65 4.65
C HIS A 164 -26.30 -3.46 5.60
N VAL A 165 -25.08 -3.26 6.08
CA VAL A 165 -24.71 -2.15 6.96
C VAL A 165 -23.54 -1.43 6.31
N SER A 166 -23.60 -0.11 6.26
CA SER A 166 -22.53 0.70 5.69
C SER A 166 -21.89 1.59 6.74
N LEU A 167 -20.56 1.60 6.80
CA LEU A 167 -19.79 2.61 7.51
C LEU A 167 -19.43 3.71 6.51
N ALA A 168 -19.93 4.92 6.73
CA ALA A 168 -19.65 6.09 5.91
C ALA A 168 -18.69 7.05 6.62
N ILE A 169 -17.80 7.67 5.84
CA ILE A 169 -17.07 8.85 6.27
C ILE A 169 -17.83 10.06 5.75
N VAL A 170 -18.29 10.90 6.68
CA VAL A 170 -19.15 12.05 6.40
C VAL A 170 -18.42 13.32 6.80
N ARG A 171 -18.24 14.24 5.86
CA ARG A 171 -17.77 15.60 6.10
C ARG A 171 -18.97 16.51 6.35
N HIS A 172 -18.85 17.44 7.29
CA HIS A 172 -19.95 18.33 7.65
C HIS A 172 -20.39 19.19 6.44
N PRO A 173 -21.71 19.34 6.15
CA PRO A 173 -22.84 18.83 6.94
C PRO A 173 -23.20 17.35 6.70
N LEU A 174 -23.22 16.85 5.46
CA LEU A 174 -23.58 15.46 5.12
C LEU A 174 -22.90 14.95 3.82
N GLU A 175 -21.70 15.46 3.52
CA GLU A 175 -20.96 15.03 2.32
C GLU A 175 -20.27 13.69 2.55
N VAL A 176 -20.49 12.71 1.68
CA VAL A 176 -19.87 11.37 1.79
C VAL A 176 -18.54 11.34 1.04
N ILE A 177 -17.44 11.14 1.77
CA ILE A 177 -16.08 11.08 1.19
C ILE A 177 -15.55 9.66 1.02
N GLY A 178 -16.12 8.69 1.73
CA GLY A 178 -15.68 7.30 1.74
C GLY A 178 -16.69 6.38 2.39
N GLY A 179 -16.59 5.08 2.14
CA GLY A 179 -17.33 4.10 2.92
C GLY A 179 -17.01 2.64 2.63
N ILE A 180 -17.48 1.79 3.53
CA ILE A 180 -17.47 0.33 3.41
C ILE A 180 -18.88 -0.19 3.63
N ALA A 181 -19.40 -0.98 2.69
CA ALA A 181 -20.64 -1.72 2.86
C ALA A 181 -20.30 -3.17 3.23
N ILE A 182 -20.91 -3.66 4.31
CA ILE A 182 -20.76 -5.03 4.79
C ILE A 182 -22.10 -5.75 4.89
N ARG A 183 -22.05 -7.08 4.76
CA ARG A 183 -23.16 -7.98 5.08
C ARG A 183 -22.73 -8.90 6.23
N PRO A 184 -23.20 -8.66 7.46
CA PRO A 184 -22.79 -9.45 8.62
C PRO A 184 -23.55 -10.79 8.68
N PHE A 185 -22.83 -11.87 8.96
CA PHE A 185 -23.37 -13.20 9.25
C PHE A 185 -23.05 -13.57 10.70
N ASN A 186 -23.79 -12.98 11.64
CA ASN A 186 -23.50 -13.07 13.08
C ASN A 186 -23.41 -14.52 13.59
N GLU A 187 -24.32 -15.40 13.16
CA GLU A 187 -24.32 -16.82 13.54
C GLU A 187 -23.07 -17.57 13.06
N ARG A 188 -22.47 -17.10 11.95
CA ARG A 188 -21.29 -17.70 11.30
C ARG A 188 -20.00 -16.97 11.67
N LYS A 189 -20.08 -15.93 12.52
CA LYS A 189 -18.94 -15.14 13.03
C LYS A 189 -18.06 -14.51 11.95
N PHE A 190 -18.59 -14.29 10.75
CA PHE A 190 -17.92 -13.55 9.68
C PHE A 190 -18.83 -12.48 9.08
N ALA A 191 -18.24 -11.49 8.40
CA ALA A 191 -18.97 -10.55 7.56
C ALA A 191 -18.33 -10.46 6.18
N GLU A 192 -19.17 -10.32 5.16
CA GLU A 192 -18.74 -10.07 3.80
C GLU A 192 -18.55 -8.56 3.61
N ILE A 193 -17.38 -8.13 3.13
CA ILE A 193 -17.18 -6.77 2.65
C ILE A 193 -17.61 -6.74 1.19
N VAL A 194 -18.69 -6.02 0.91
CA VAL A 194 -19.31 -5.97 -0.42
C VAL A 194 -18.71 -4.84 -1.25
N PHE A 195 -18.58 -3.65 -0.65
CA PHE A 195 -17.99 -2.48 -1.30
C PHE A 195 -17.04 -1.77 -0.35
N CYS A 196 -15.94 -1.24 -0.88
CA CYS A 196 -15.00 -0.41 -0.15
C CYS A 196 -14.42 0.62 -1.10
N ALA A 197 -14.65 1.91 -0.84
CA ALA A 197 -14.15 2.99 -1.68
C ALA A 197 -13.94 4.28 -0.90
N VAL A 198 -13.01 5.10 -1.39
CA VAL A 198 -12.77 6.48 -0.95
C VAL A 198 -12.72 7.35 -2.19
N SER A 199 -13.28 8.56 -2.11
CA SER A 199 -13.26 9.51 -3.23
C SER A 199 -11.84 9.82 -3.67
N SER A 200 -11.61 9.89 -4.99
CA SER A 200 -10.28 9.96 -5.60
C SER A 200 -9.47 11.17 -5.15
N ASP A 201 -10.12 12.32 -4.94
CA ASP A 201 -9.53 13.56 -4.43
C ASP A 201 -9.07 13.47 -2.96
N GLN A 202 -9.60 12.49 -2.23
CA GLN A 202 -9.30 12.24 -0.82
C GLN A 202 -8.39 11.02 -0.62
N GLN A 203 -7.96 10.35 -1.69
CA GLN A 203 -7.05 9.21 -1.58
C GLN A 203 -5.67 9.66 -1.04
N VAL A 204 -4.87 8.70 -0.54
CA VAL A 204 -3.53 8.91 0.04
C VAL A 204 -3.50 9.65 1.40
N LYS A 205 -4.56 10.35 1.82
CA LYS A 205 -4.66 11.00 3.15
C LYS A 205 -4.85 10.05 4.34
N GLY A 206 -4.95 8.75 4.06
CA GLY A 206 -5.07 7.70 5.08
C GLY A 206 -6.49 7.32 5.48
N TYR A 207 -7.54 7.91 4.89
CA TYR A 207 -8.93 7.59 5.21
C TYR A 207 -9.25 6.11 5.05
N GLY A 208 -8.74 5.43 4.01
CA GLY A 208 -9.02 4.00 3.80
C GLY A 208 -8.53 3.11 4.94
N ALA A 209 -7.34 3.39 5.50
CA ALA A 209 -6.83 2.64 6.64
C ALA A 209 -7.58 2.99 7.93
N HIS A 210 -7.93 4.27 8.10
CA HIS A 210 -8.67 4.76 9.26
C HIS A 210 -10.10 4.20 9.32
N MET A 211 -10.77 4.16 8.16
CA MET A 211 -12.09 3.56 7.96
C MET A 211 -12.12 2.07 8.26
N MET A 212 -11.11 1.32 7.82
CA MET A 212 -11.01 -0.11 8.15
C MET A 212 -10.76 -0.33 9.65
N ALA A 213 -9.98 0.54 10.30
CA ALA A 213 -9.77 0.46 11.75
C ALA A 213 -11.08 0.72 12.52
N HIS A 214 -11.83 1.75 12.15
CA HIS A 214 -13.17 2.03 12.66
C HIS A 214 -14.12 0.84 12.45
N LEU A 215 -14.15 0.26 11.25
CA LEU A 215 -15.00 -0.89 10.95
C LEU A 215 -14.67 -2.09 11.84
N LYS A 216 -13.38 -2.41 11.99
CA LYS A 216 -12.93 -3.54 12.84
C LYS A 216 -13.32 -3.34 14.29
N ASP A 217 -13.07 -2.15 14.84
CA ASP A 217 -13.41 -1.85 16.24
C ASP A 217 -14.93 -1.83 16.45
N TYR A 218 -15.70 -1.27 15.51
CA TYR A 218 -17.16 -1.26 15.54
C TYR A 218 -17.73 -2.68 15.50
N VAL A 219 -17.34 -3.50 14.52
CA VAL A 219 -17.87 -4.86 14.34
C VAL A 219 -17.54 -5.74 15.55
N LYS A 220 -16.32 -5.63 16.08
CA LYS A 220 -15.92 -6.36 17.30
C LYS A 220 -16.69 -5.94 18.54
N ALA A 221 -17.06 -4.66 18.65
CA ALA A 221 -17.78 -4.15 19.82
C ALA A 221 -19.28 -4.48 19.77
N THR A 222 -19.84 -4.63 18.57
CA THR A 222 -21.30 -4.74 18.36
C THR A 222 -21.77 -6.13 17.94
N SER A 223 -20.87 -7.04 17.55
CA SER A 223 -21.22 -8.34 16.99
C SER A 223 -20.19 -9.43 17.34
N PRO A 224 -20.53 -10.72 17.23
CA PRO A 224 -19.58 -11.83 17.41
C PRO A 224 -18.66 -12.06 16.21
N VAL A 225 -18.72 -11.19 15.19
CA VAL A 225 -17.94 -11.34 13.96
C VAL A 225 -16.46 -11.11 14.24
N MET A 226 -15.64 -12.08 13.83
CA MET A 226 -14.18 -12.04 13.98
C MET A 226 -13.43 -12.14 12.66
N HIS A 227 -14.14 -12.46 11.57
CA HIS A 227 -13.56 -12.65 10.24
C HIS A 227 -14.23 -11.75 9.21
N PHE A 228 -13.45 -11.16 8.32
CA PHE A 228 -13.95 -10.53 7.10
C PHE A 228 -13.57 -11.37 5.90
N LEU A 229 -14.52 -11.54 4.98
CA LEU A 229 -14.29 -12.10 3.65
C LEU A 229 -14.62 -11.04 2.60
N THR A 230 -13.82 -10.96 1.55
CA THR A 230 -14.03 -10.00 0.46
C THR A 230 -13.49 -10.56 -0.84
N TYR A 231 -14.16 -10.25 -1.94
CA TYR A 231 -13.53 -10.33 -3.26
C TYR A 231 -12.87 -8.98 -3.55
N ALA A 232 -11.55 -9.00 -3.73
CA ALA A 232 -10.76 -7.82 -4.03
C ALA A 232 -10.37 -7.80 -5.50
N ASP A 233 -10.61 -6.68 -6.18
CA ASP A 233 -10.04 -6.43 -7.51
C ASP A 233 -8.51 -6.46 -7.44
N ASN A 234 -7.86 -6.79 -8.56
CA ASN A 234 -6.38 -6.87 -8.64
C ASN A 234 -5.68 -5.59 -8.15
N TYR A 235 -6.26 -4.42 -8.42
CA TYR A 235 -5.73 -3.12 -7.98
C TYR A 235 -5.91 -2.86 -6.47
N ALA A 236 -6.83 -3.57 -5.80
CA ALA A 236 -7.15 -3.38 -4.39
C ALA A 236 -6.48 -4.40 -3.46
N THR A 237 -5.91 -5.49 -4.01
CA THR A 237 -5.25 -6.55 -3.22
C THR A 237 -4.19 -5.99 -2.26
N GLY A 238 -3.33 -5.08 -2.73
CA GLY A 238 -2.31 -4.43 -1.89
C GLY A 238 -2.86 -3.56 -0.77
N TYR A 239 -4.05 -2.95 -0.95
CA TYR A 239 -4.74 -2.25 0.14
C TYR A 239 -5.20 -3.24 1.21
N PHE A 240 -5.90 -4.30 0.82
CA PHE A 240 -6.42 -5.31 1.73
C PHE A 240 -5.29 -6.05 2.46
N GLN A 241 -4.18 -6.38 1.79
CA GLN A 241 -2.99 -6.94 2.42
C GLN A 241 -2.45 -6.04 3.54
N LYS A 242 -2.34 -4.72 3.29
CA LYS A 242 -1.93 -3.75 4.32
C LYS A 242 -2.93 -3.65 5.48
N GLN A 243 -4.19 -4.00 5.25
CA GLN A 243 -5.21 -4.11 6.30
C GLN A 243 -5.23 -5.48 6.98
N GLY A 244 -4.28 -6.37 6.70
CA GLY A 244 -4.20 -7.70 7.32
C GLY A 244 -5.14 -8.73 6.71
N PHE A 245 -5.48 -8.58 5.42
CA PHE A 245 -6.11 -9.64 4.64
C PHE A 245 -5.04 -10.52 3.99
N THR A 246 -5.32 -11.82 3.91
CA THR A 246 -4.53 -12.82 3.19
C THR A 246 -5.38 -13.49 2.11
N LYS A 247 -4.72 -14.05 1.09
CA LYS A 247 -5.37 -14.89 0.07
C LYS A 247 -5.69 -16.29 0.61
N GLU A 248 -5.02 -16.69 1.68
CA GLU A 248 -5.23 -17.99 2.33
C GLU A 248 -6.51 -17.93 3.20
N ILE A 249 -7.52 -18.69 2.80
CA ILE A 249 -8.80 -18.75 3.51
C ILE A 249 -8.74 -19.88 4.53
N THR A 250 -8.52 -19.52 5.79
CA THR A 250 -8.46 -20.46 6.92
C THR A 250 -9.85 -20.79 7.50
N LEU A 251 -10.88 -20.03 7.12
CA LEU A 251 -12.26 -20.30 7.54
C LEU A 251 -12.83 -21.49 6.76
N ASP A 252 -13.43 -22.45 7.47
CA ASP A 252 -13.98 -23.67 6.88
C ASP A 252 -14.98 -23.36 5.75
N LYS A 253 -14.78 -24.00 4.59
CA LYS A 253 -15.60 -23.79 3.38
C LYS A 253 -17.12 -23.82 3.63
N PRO A 254 -17.70 -24.78 4.40
CA PRO A 254 -19.14 -24.82 4.67
C PRO A 254 -19.70 -23.60 5.43
N LEU A 255 -18.85 -22.82 6.09
CA LEU A 255 -19.29 -21.63 6.82
C LEU A 255 -19.63 -20.48 5.88
N TRP A 256 -18.92 -20.34 4.74
CA TRP A 256 -19.03 -19.16 3.87
C TRP A 256 -19.42 -19.47 2.43
N MET A 257 -19.15 -20.68 1.95
CA MET A 257 -19.48 -21.09 0.58
C MET A 257 -20.99 -21.05 0.35
N GLY A 258 -21.42 -20.35 -0.71
CA GLY A 258 -22.84 -20.13 -1.02
C GLY A 258 -23.51 -18.97 -0.25
N TYR A 259 -22.82 -18.35 0.72
CA TYR A 259 -23.35 -17.20 1.46
C TYR A 259 -22.85 -15.86 0.90
N ILE A 260 -21.57 -15.83 0.51
CA ILE A 260 -20.94 -14.67 -0.13
C ILE A 260 -21.18 -14.66 -1.64
N LYS A 261 -21.03 -13.49 -2.25
CA LYS A 261 -21.14 -13.30 -3.70
C LYS A 261 -19.79 -13.55 -4.35
N ASP A 262 -19.78 -14.36 -5.41
CA ASP A 262 -18.60 -14.57 -6.24
C ASP A 262 -18.54 -13.48 -7.31
N TYR A 263 -17.37 -12.87 -7.47
CA TYR A 263 -17.13 -11.83 -8.47
C TYR A 263 -16.05 -12.28 -9.45
N GLU A 264 -16.41 -12.28 -10.73
CA GLU A 264 -15.48 -12.66 -11.80
C GLU A 264 -14.26 -11.73 -11.83
N GLY A 265 -13.06 -12.32 -11.81
CA GLY A 265 -11.80 -11.57 -11.78
C GLY A 265 -11.45 -10.94 -10.43
N GLY A 266 -12.23 -11.20 -9.37
CA GLY A 266 -11.88 -10.84 -8.00
C GLY A 266 -11.04 -11.92 -7.31
N THR A 267 -10.09 -11.52 -6.46
CA THR A 267 -9.36 -12.43 -5.58
C THR A 267 -10.06 -12.52 -4.24
N LEU A 268 -10.48 -13.73 -3.83
CA LEU A 268 -11.03 -13.94 -2.50
C LEU A 268 -9.94 -13.72 -1.43
N MET A 269 -10.25 -12.93 -0.41
CA MET A 269 -9.32 -12.61 0.67
C MET A 269 -10.02 -12.66 2.04
N GLN A 270 -9.28 -13.11 3.05
CA GLN A 270 -9.74 -13.21 4.43
C GLN A 270 -8.93 -12.31 5.37
N CYS A 271 -9.60 -11.60 6.27
CA CYS A 271 -8.99 -10.95 7.43
C CYS A 271 -9.51 -11.57 8.72
N SER A 272 -8.61 -12.10 9.54
CA SER A 272 -8.92 -12.56 10.90
C SER A 272 -8.53 -11.48 11.90
N MET A 273 -9.49 -10.96 12.66
CA MET A 273 -9.26 -9.88 13.60
C MET A 273 -8.56 -10.36 14.87
N VAL A 274 -7.71 -9.52 15.45
CA VAL A 274 -7.00 -9.80 16.70
C VAL A 274 -7.91 -9.45 17.88
N PRO A 275 -8.25 -10.39 18.78
CA PRO A 275 -9.27 -10.15 19.82
C PRO A 275 -8.97 -8.98 20.75
N ARG A 276 -7.74 -8.88 21.26
CA ARG A 276 -7.38 -7.94 22.34
C ARG A 276 -6.95 -6.55 21.88
N VAL A 277 -6.96 -6.28 20.58
CA VAL A 277 -6.44 -5.03 20.00
C VAL A 277 -7.59 -4.09 19.63
N ARG A 278 -7.45 -2.80 19.99
CA ARG A 278 -8.24 -1.70 19.41
C ARG A 278 -7.47 -1.16 18.20
N TYR A 279 -8.02 -1.32 17.01
CA TYR A 279 -7.35 -1.00 15.74
C TYR A 279 -7.10 0.50 15.59
N LEU A 280 -7.96 1.37 16.12
CA LEU A 280 -7.74 2.82 16.15
C LEU A 280 -6.50 3.23 16.96
N GLU A 281 -6.10 2.41 17.94
CA GLU A 281 -4.95 2.66 18.80
C GLU A 281 -3.71 1.83 18.43
N VAL A 282 -3.79 1.00 17.39
CA VAL A 282 -2.72 0.05 17.04
C VAL A 282 -1.38 0.75 16.81
N GLY A 283 -1.38 1.93 16.19
CA GLY A 283 -0.17 2.72 15.98
C GLY A 283 0.53 3.11 17.29
N ARG A 284 -0.24 3.54 18.29
CA ARG A 284 0.28 3.89 19.61
C ARG A 284 0.71 2.65 20.39
N LEU A 285 -0.05 1.57 20.29
CA LEU A 285 0.27 0.29 20.90
C LEU A 285 1.63 -0.23 20.38
N LEU A 286 1.82 -0.26 19.06
CA LEU A 286 3.06 -0.71 18.43
C LEU A 286 4.24 0.19 18.79
N LEU A 287 4.04 1.52 18.82
CA LEU A 287 5.08 2.43 19.28
C LEU A 287 5.48 2.15 20.74
N LYS A 288 4.51 1.95 21.62
CA LYS A 288 4.76 1.60 23.03
C LYS A 288 5.51 0.26 23.16
N GLN A 289 5.13 -0.75 22.39
CA GLN A 289 5.81 -2.05 22.37
C GLN A 289 7.26 -1.92 21.89
N LYS A 290 7.48 -1.22 20.77
CA LYS A 290 8.81 -0.95 20.22
C LYS A 290 9.72 -0.25 21.23
N GLU A 291 9.19 0.76 21.92
CA GLU A 291 9.96 1.52 22.91
C GLU A 291 10.19 0.73 24.20
N THR A 292 9.26 -0.15 24.58
CA THR A 292 9.47 -1.10 25.69
C THR A 292 10.61 -2.07 25.38
N ILE A 293 10.66 -2.61 24.15
CA ILE A 293 11.74 -3.48 23.70
C ILE A 293 13.07 -2.71 23.68
N ARG A 294 13.09 -1.50 23.10
CA ARG A 294 14.29 -0.64 23.09
C ARG A 294 14.77 -0.28 24.49
N ALA A 295 13.86 -0.03 25.43
CA ALA A 295 14.21 0.24 26.83
C ALA A 295 14.89 -0.96 27.50
N LYS A 296 14.49 -2.19 27.16
CA LYS A 296 15.18 -3.42 27.61
C LYS A 296 16.52 -3.65 26.90
N ILE A 297 16.64 -3.28 25.63
CA ILE A 297 17.87 -3.40 24.86
C ILE A 297 18.92 -2.39 25.34
N ARG A 298 18.54 -1.14 25.63
CA ARG A 298 19.46 -0.04 25.99
C ARG A 298 20.45 -0.36 27.13
N PRO A 299 20.08 -1.00 28.26
CA PRO A 299 21.03 -1.35 29.31
C PRO A 299 21.99 -2.48 28.92
N LEU A 300 21.63 -3.32 27.95
CA LEU A 300 22.45 -4.47 27.50
C LEU A 300 23.32 -4.10 26.29
N SER A 301 22.79 -3.28 25.38
CA SER A 301 23.41 -2.91 24.12
C SER A 301 24.28 -1.68 24.28
N LYS A 302 25.54 -1.79 23.85
CA LYS A 302 26.47 -0.66 23.73
C LYS A 302 26.40 0.04 22.36
N SER A 303 25.51 -0.40 21.46
CA SER A 303 25.43 0.11 20.08
C SER A 303 25.02 1.58 19.97
N HIS A 304 24.45 2.15 21.05
CA HIS A 304 24.08 3.57 21.12
C HIS A 304 25.25 4.47 21.55
N VAL A 305 26.39 3.90 21.95
CA VAL A 305 27.59 4.64 22.32
C VAL A 305 28.29 5.07 21.04
N VAL A 306 28.38 6.39 20.82
CA VAL A 306 29.16 6.95 19.72
C VAL A 306 30.62 7.03 20.16
N HIS A 307 31.48 6.25 19.51
CA HIS A 307 32.92 6.27 19.77
C HIS A 307 33.61 7.31 18.88
N ALA A 308 34.55 8.06 19.45
CA ALA A 308 35.36 9.00 18.69
C ALA A 308 36.26 8.26 17.68
N PRO A 309 36.58 8.87 16.53
CA PRO A 309 37.53 8.28 15.60
C PRO A 309 38.92 8.12 16.26
N PRO A 310 39.73 7.14 15.84
CA PRO A 310 41.11 7.01 16.31
C PRO A 310 41.90 8.31 16.14
N ALA A 311 42.74 8.65 17.13
CA ALA A 311 43.50 9.90 17.14
C ALA A 311 44.39 10.08 15.89
N GLN A 312 44.92 8.97 15.35
CA GLN A 312 45.72 8.94 14.13
C GLN A 312 44.92 9.39 12.90
N TRP A 313 43.65 8.99 12.81
CA TRP A 313 42.74 9.43 11.75
C TRP A 313 42.32 10.88 11.92
N ALA A 314 42.07 11.32 13.15
CA ALA A 314 41.77 12.73 13.43
C ALA A 314 42.95 13.65 13.05
N ALA A 315 44.18 13.23 13.33
CA ALA A 315 45.39 13.96 12.96
C ALA A 315 45.64 13.98 11.44
N ALA A 316 45.52 12.84 10.76
CA ALA A 316 45.66 12.76 9.30
C ALA A 316 44.58 13.58 8.57
N ALA A 317 43.33 13.54 9.06
CA ALA A 317 42.24 14.35 8.52
C ALA A 317 42.48 15.85 8.73
N ALA A 318 43.02 16.27 9.88
CA ALA A 318 43.37 17.66 10.13
C ALA A 318 44.57 18.15 9.28
N ALA A 319 45.48 17.24 8.92
CA ALA A 319 46.62 17.50 8.04
C ALA A 319 46.29 17.41 6.53
N GLY A 320 45.08 16.94 6.16
CA GLY A 320 44.70 16.70 4.76
C GLY A 320 45.41 15.51 4.11
N GLU A 321 45.96 14.61 4.92
CA GLU A 321 46.69 13.42 4.47
C GLU A 321 45.77 12.20 4.30
N ALA A 322 46.23 11.20 3.54
CA ALA A 322 45.51 9.94 3.40
C ALA A 322 45.40 9.22 4.77
N LEU A 323 44.22 8.68 5.07
CA LEU A 323 43.98 7.99 6.33
C LEU A 323 44.86 6.74 6.44
N PRO A 324 45.70 6.61 7.49
CA PRO A 324 46.55 5.43 7.67
C PRO A 324 45.69 4.18 7.94
N ALA A 325 46.10 3.02 7.42
CA ALA A 325 45.46 1.75 7.75
C ALA A 325 45.69 1.42 9.25
N ILE A 326 44.62 1.17 9.99
CA ILE A 326 44.67 0.82 11.42
C ILE A 326 44.13 -0.59 11.59
N ASP A 327 44.80 -1.40 12.42
CA ASP A 327 44.28 -2.68 12.87
C ASP A 327 43.01 -2.47 13.71
N PRO A 328 41.83 -2.99 13.30
CA PRO A 328 40.60 -2.83 14.06
C PRO A 328 40.68 -3.36 15.50
N LEU A 329 41.50 -4.40 15.76
CA LEU A 329 41.69 -4.95 17.12
C LEU A 329 42.47 -4.01 18.04
N ALA A 330 43.26 -3.09 17.48
CA ALA A 330 43.98 -2.08 18.24
C ALA A 330 43.05 -0.98 18.78
N ILE A 331 41.80 -0.91 18.32
CA ILE A 331 40.80 0.08 18.76
C ILE A 331 40.03 -0.51 19.97
N PRO A 332 40.20 0.05 21.20
CA PRO A 332 39.58 -0.52 22.41
C PRO A 332 38.05 -0.61 22.34
N ALA A 333 37.43 0.34 21.62
CA ALA A 333 35.99 0.33 21.38
C ALA A 333 35.52 -0.88 20.55
N ILE A 334 36.25 -1.22 19.49
CA ILE A 334 35.96 -2.37 18.61
C ILE A 334 36.22 -3.68 19.37
N GLN A 335 37.32 -3.75 20.12
CA GLN A 335 37.59 -4.91 20.99
C GLN A 335 36.44 -5.13 22.00
N ALA A 336 35.91 -4.06 22.59
CA ALA A 336 34.84 -4.13 23.58
C ALA A 336 33.45 -4.53 23.02
N THR A 337 33.25 -4.50 21.70
CA THR A 337 32.02 -5.01 21.06
C THR A 337 32.07 -6.52 20.81
N GLY A 338 33.22 -7.17 21.03
CA GLY A 338 33.43 -8.56 20.64
C GLY A 338 33.56 -8.74 19.13
N TRP A 339 33.90 -7.66 18.41
CA TRP A 339 34.15 -7.71 16.97
C TRP A 339 35.27 -8.70 16.66
N SER A 340 35.06 -9.50 15.62
CA SER A 340 36.07 -10.39 15.06
C SER A 340 36.16 -10.19 13.55
N PRO A 341 37.34 -10.43 12.94
CA PRO A 341 37.50 -10.42 11.49
C PRO A 341 36.50 -11.35 10.79
N ASP A 342 36.17 -12.49 11.40
CA ASP A 342 35.21 -13.45 10.86
C ASP A 342 33.78 -12.88 10.83
N MET A 343 33.36 -12.16 11.87
CA MET A 343 32.06 -11.47 11.88
C MET A 343 31.99 -10.35 10.85
N ASP A 344 33.07 -9.61 10.64
CA ASP A 344 33.15 -8.57 9.61
C ASP A 344 33.10 -9.17 8.21
N ALA A 345 33.85 -10.25 7.97
CA ALA A 345 33.81 -11.00 6.74
C ALA A 345 32.38 -11.49 6.46
N LEU A 346 31.71 -12.09 7.44
CA LEU A 346 30.32 -12.55 7.31
C LEU A 346 29.33 -11.40 7.02
N GLY A 347 29.54 -10.23 7.64
CA GLY A 347 28.70 -9.05 7.41
C GLY A 347 28.93 -8.36 6.07
N ARG A 348 30.12 -8.53 5.48
CA ARG A 348 30.46 -8.04 4.13
C ARG A 348 30.02 -9.00 3.03
N VAL A 349 29.82 -10.27 3.34
CA VAL A 349 29.24 -11.22 2.36
C VAL A 349 27.85 -10.71 1.99
N PRO A 350 27.62 -10.38 0.70
CA PRO A 350 26.30 -10.01 0.23
C PRO A 350 25.31 -11.12 0.61
N ARG A 351 24.17 -10.73 1.19
CA ARG A 351 23.13 -11.69 1.61
C ARG A 351 22.66 -12.58 0.45
N HIS A 352 22.67 -12.02 -0.75
CA HIS A 352 22.23 -12.68 -1.97
C HIS A 352 23.32 -12.63 -3.04
N GLY A 353 23.22 -13.54 -4.02
CA GLY A 353 24.14 -13.59 -5.15
C GLY A 353 24.19 -12.29 -5.99
N PRO A 354 25.25 -12.10 -6.80
CA PRO A 354 25.47 -10.88 -7.57
C PRO A 354 24.30 -10.52 -8.51
N HIS A 355 23.62 -11.53 -9.06
CA HIS A 355 22.50 -11.34 -9.98
C HIS A 355 21.14 -11.19 -9.30
N PHE A 356 21.02 -11.34 -7.98
CA PHE A 356 19.74 -11.44 -7.29
C PHE A 356 18.76 -10.30 -7.63
N ASN A 357 19.25 -9.06 -7.63
CA ASN A 357 18.41 -7.91 -7.94
C ASN A 357 17.93 -7.88 -9.40
N GLU A 358 18.78 -8.31 -10.33
CA GLU A 358 18.46 -8.42 -11.77
C GLU A 358 17.40 -9.50 -11.99
N LEU A 359 17.62 -10.69 -11.42
CA LEU A 359 16.68 -11.82 -11.45
C LEU A 359 15.33 -11.46 -10.85
N ARG A 360 15.34 -10.76 -9.70
CA ARG A 360 14.12 -10.32 -9.02
C ARG A 360 13.33 -9.33 -9.86
N ARG A 361 14.01 -8.35 -10.47
CA ARG A 361 13.38 -7.39 -11.38
C ARG A 361 12.75 -8.08 -12.58
N PHE A 362 13.50 -9.01 -13.20
CA PHE A 362 13.03 -9.78 -14.34
C PHE A 362 11.80 -10.64 -14.00
N LEU A 363 11.88 -11.42 -12.92
CA LEU A 363 10.76 -12.26 -12.47
C LEU A 363 9.52 -11.43 -12.14
N TYR A 364 9.70 -10.27 -11.49
CA TYR A 364 8.61 -9.33 -11.21
C TYR A 364 7.92 -8.83 -12.49
N GLN A 365 8.68 -8.51 -13.54
CA GLN A 365 8.11 -8.10 -14.83
C GLN A 365 7.31 -9.24 -15.48
N ILE A 366 7.84 -10.47 -15.45
CA ILE A 366 7.15 -11.66 -15.94
C ILE A 366 5.84 -11.89 -15.17
N GLN A 367 5.87 -11.88 -13.84
CA GLN A 367 4.69 -12.08 -12.98
C GLN A 367 3.59 -11.03 -13.22
N ASN A 368 3.97 -9.78 -13.50
CA ASN A 368 2.99 -8.70 -13.75
C ASN A 368 2.52 -8.60 -15.20
N HIS A 369 3.03 -9.43 -16.10
CA HIS A 369 2.56 -9.45 -17.48
C HIS A 369 1.13 -9.99 -17.56
N LYS A 370 0.29 -9.36 -18.39
CA LYS A 370 -1.14 -9.70 -18.54
C LYS A 370 -1.43 -11.15 -18.94
N GLN A 371 -0.44 -11.88 -19.46
CA GLN A 371 -0.57 -13.29 -19.86
C GLN A 371 0.01 -14.28 -18.83
N ALA A 372 0.54 -13.78 -17.70
CA ALA A 372 1.15 -14.63 -16.67
C ALA A 372 0.14 -15.32 -15.76
N TRP A 373 -1.13 -14.92 -15.78
CA TRP A 373 -2.17 -15.38 -14.84
C TRP A 373 -2.28 -16.90 -14.68
N PRO A 374 -2.09 -17.77 -15.70
CA PRO A 374 -2.18 -19.22 -15.51
C PRO A 374 -0.96 -19.82 -14.79
N PHE A 375 0.15 -19.08 -14.72
CA PHE A 375 1.45 -19.56 -14.27
C PHE A 375 1.85 -18.96 -12.92
N LEU A 376 1.00 -18.12 -12.33
CA LEU A 376 1.32 -17.41 -11.07
C LEU A 376 1.45 -18.36 -9.88
N THR A 377 0.75 -19.49 -9.90
CA THR A 377 0.70 -20.46 -8.80
C THR A 377 0.74 -21.89 -9.36
N PRO A 378 1.10 -22.90 -8.53
CA PRO A 378 1.06 -24.29 -8.94
C PRO A 378 -0.33 -24.71 -9.44
N VAL A 379 -0.37 -25.62 -10.42
CA VAL A 379 -1.64 -26.18 -10.93
C VAL A 379 -2.33 -26.98 -9.81
N ASN A 380 -3.57 -26.64 -9.50
CA ASN A 380 -4.30 -27.31 -8.42
C ASN A 380 -4.66 -28.76 -8.83
N ARG A 381 -4.18 -29.75 -8.07
CA ARG A 381 -4.47 -31.18 -8.30
C ARG A 381 -5.96 -31.51 -8.21
N ASP A 382 -6.72 -30.79 -7.39
CA ASP A 382 -8.16 -31.03 -7.24
C ASP A 382 -8.95 -30.53 -8.46
N GLU A 383 -8.44 -29.50 -9.15
CA GLU A 383 -9.06 -28.94 -10.36
C GLU A 383 -8.61 -29.65 -11.63
N VAL A 384 -7.35 -30.11 -11.66
CA VAL A 384 -6.74 -30.81 -12.81
C VAL A 384 -6.11 -32.13 -12.34
N PRO A 385 -6.91 -33.20 -12.12
CA PRO A 385 -6.47 -34.42 -11.43
C PRO A 385 -5.35 -35.20 -12.12
N ASP A 386 -5.27 -35.14 -13.45
CA ASP A 386 -4.31 -35.88 -14.26
C ASP A 386 -3.03 -35.07 -14.57
N TYR A 387 -2.98 -33.78 -14.24
CA TYR A 387 -1.85 -32.90 -14.58
C TYR A 387 -0.51 -33.47 -14.13
N TYR A 388 -0.40 -33.84 -12.86
CA TYR A 388 0.83 -34.39 -12.26
C TYR A 388 1.14 -35.84 -12.70
N ASN A 389 0.20 -36.50 -13.38
CA ASN A 389 0.48 -37.78 -14.03
C ASN A 389 1.15 -37.57 -15.39
N VAL A 390 0.87 -36.46 -16.07
CA VAL A 390 1.43 -36.09 -17.37
C VAL A 390 2.74 -35.30 -17.20
N ILE A 391 2.70 -34.23 -16.41
CA ILE A 391 3.84 -33.33 -16.15
C ILE A 391 4.66 -33.83 -14.95
N LYS A 392 5.91 -34.21 -15.20
CA LYS A 392 6.81 -34.82 -14.21
C LYS A 392 7.61 -33.81 -13.39
N SER A 393 7.92 -32.67 -13.98
CA SER A 393 8.69 -31.59 -13.35
C SER A 393 7.85 -30.31 -13.35
N PRO A 394 6.83 -30.20 -12.47
CA PRO A 394 5.99 -29.01 -12.40
C PRO A 394 6.82 -27.79 -11.97
N MET A 395 6.49 -26.63 -12.54
CA MET A 395 7.09 -25.34 -12.17
C MET A 395 6.05 -24.24 -12.39
N ASP A 396 6.16 -23.17 -11.60
CA ASP A 396 5.30 -21.99 -11.66
C ASP A 396 6.05 -20.76 -11.10
N LEU A 397 5.53 -19.56 -11.36
CA LEU A 397 6.19 -18.31 -11.04
C LEU A 397 6.29 -18.02 -9.53
N SER A 398 5.40 -18.57 -8.68
CA SER A 398 5.54 -18.45 -7.22
C SER A 398 6.62 -19.38 -6.68
N THR A 399 6.70 -20.60 -7.20
CA THR A 399 7.82 -21.51 -6.88
C THR A 399 9.16 -20.93 -7.32
N MET A 400 9.21 -20.28 -8.49
CA MET A 400 10.41 -19.57 -8.93
C MET A 400 10.79 -18.41 -8.00
N GLU A 401 9.81 -17.64 -7.51
CA GLU A 401 10.06 -16.56 -6.55
C GLU A 401 10.64 -17.10 -5.23
N GLU A 402 10.10 -18.22 -4.74
CA GLU A 402 10.65 -18.90 -3.56
C GLU A 402 12.07 -19.42 -3.79
N LYS A 403 12.37 -19.98 -4.97
CA LYS A 403 13.72 -20.42 -5.34
C LYS A 403 14.69 -19.24 -5.36
N LEU A 404 14.27 -18.11 -5.93
CA LEU A 404 15.09 -16.90 -5.98
C LEU A 404 15.41 -16.36 -4.58
N GLU A 405 14.42 -16.23 -3.70
CA GLU A 405 14.61 -15.74 -2.31
C GLU A 405 15.49 -16.65 -1.45
N ARG A 406 15.70 -17.91 -1.86
CA ARG A 406 16.62 -18.87 -1.24
C ARG A 406 17.97 -18.98 -1.96
N ASP A 407 18.28 -18.06 -2.87
CA ASP A 407 19.51 -18.06 -3.68
C ASP A 407 19.73 -19.36 -4.48
N ALA A 408 18.65 -20.01 -4.92
CA ALA A 408 18.72 -21.25 -5.69
C ALA A 408 19.02 -21.05 -7.19
N TYR A 409 19.17 -19.80 -7.64
CA TYR A 409 19.60 -19.44 -8.99
C TYR A 409 21.00 -18.81 -8.93
N ALA A 410 22.00 -19.52 -9.42
CA ALA A 410 23.37 -19.02 -9.45
C ALA A 410 23.57 -18.04 -10.63
N THR A 411 22.85 -18.27 -11.72
CA THR A 411 22.98 -17.50 -12.96
C THR A 411 21.60 -17.14 -13.53
N PRO A 412 21.52 -16.08 -14.38
CA PRO A 412 20.32 -15.78 -15.17
C PRO A 412 19.80 -16.96 -15.99
N LYS A 413 20.70 -17.80 -16.50
CA LYS A 413 20.34 -19.00 -17.25
C LYS A 413 19.47 -19.95 -16.43
N ASP A 414 19.79 -20.16 -15.14
CA ASP A 414 19.04 -21.09 -14.29
C ASP A 414 17.58 -20.65 -14.11
N LEU A 415 17.33 -19.35 -13.97
CA LEU A 415 15.98 -18.79 -13.86
C LEU A 415 15.24 -18.89 -15.19
N VAL A 416 15.92 -18.59 -16.31
CA VAL A 416 15.33 -18.69 -17.65
C VAL A 416 14.95 -20.13 -18.00
N GLU A 417 15.75 -21.13 -17.60
CA GLU A 417 15.42 -22.54 -17.81
C GLU A 417 14.17 -22.98 -17.02
N ASP A 418 13.98 -22.51 -15.79
CA ASP A 418 12.73 -22.74 -15.05
C ASP A 418 11.53 -22.04 -15.74
N LEU A 419 11.72 -20.83 -16.28
CA LEU A 419 10.65 -20.15 -17.02
C LEU A 419 10.29 -20.87 -18.31
N LYS A 420 11.29 -21.39 -19.05
CA LYS A 420 11.07 -22.28 -20.20
C LYS A 420 10.34 -23.54 -19.77
N LEU A 421 10.68 -24.12 -18.62
CA LEU A 421 9.99 -25.29 -18.08
C LEU A 421 8.50 -25.00 -17.83
N VAL A 422 8.15 -23.84 -17.27
CA VAL A 422 6.75 -23.38 -17.13
C VAL A 422 6.03 -23.37 -18.48
N ILE A 423 6.65 -22.76 -19.49
CA ILE A 423 6.10 -22.62 -20.86
C ILE A 423 5.96 -24.00 -21.54
N ASN A 424 6.98 -24.85 -21.44
CA ASN A 424 7.02 -26.17 -22.06
C ASN A 424 6.02 -27.13 -21.41
N ASN A 425 5.91 -27.13 -20.09
CA ASN A 425 4.89 -27.90 -19.37
C ASN A 425 3.48 -27.48 -19.82
N CYS A 426 3.25 -26.17 -19.99
CA CYS A 426 1.97 -25.67 -20.49
C CYS A 426 1.68 -26.19 -21.90
N ARG A 427 2.66 -26.16 -22.82
CA ARG A 427 2.52 -26.64 -24.20
C ARG A 427 2.36 -28.15 -24.30
N GLN A 428 3.04 -28.90 -23.41
CA GLN A 428 2.95 -30.35 -23.36
C GLN A 428 1.57 -30.82 -22.90
N TYR A 429 1.00 -30.14 -21.91
CA TYR A 429 -0.30 -30.52 -21.36
C TYR A 429 -1.49 -29.94 -22.13
N ASN A 430 -1.36 -28.73 -22.69
CA ASN A 430 -2.47 -28.01 -23.33
C ASN A 430 -2.29 -27.88 -24.85
N ASP A 431 -3.36 -28.21 -25.59
CA ASP A 431 -3.45 -27.99 -27.04
C ASP A 431 -3.17 -26.54 -27.46
N SER A 432 -2.62 -26.37 -28.66
CA SER A 432 -2.23 -25.06 -29.22
C SER A 432 -3.38 -24.06 -29.38
N THR A 433 -4.62 -24.55 -29.46
CA THR A 433 -5.82 -23.72 -29.60
C THR A 433 -6.29 -23.12 -28.27
N THR A 434 -5.86 -23.68 -27.15
CA THR A 434 -6.29 -23.29 -25.79
C THR A 434 -5.81 -21.89 -25.41
N VAL A 435 -6.52 -21.26 -24.48
CA VAL A 435 -6.11 -19.96 -23.91
C VAL A 435 -4.77 -20.08 -23.18
N TYR A 436 -4.53 -21.20 -22.49
CA TYR A 436 -3.29 -21.48 -21.76
C TYR A 436 -2.07 -21.48 -22.68
N ASN A 437 -2.13 -22.22 -23.79
CA ASN A 437 -1.03 -22.28 -24.76
C ASN A 437 -0.78 -20.89 -25.41
N LYS A 438 -1.86 -20.17 -25.76
CA LYS A 438 -1.75 -18.77 -26.24
C LYS A 438 -1.09 -17.84 -25.22
N CYS A 439 -1.39 -18.00 -23.93
CA CYS A 439 -0.73 -17.26 -22.86
C CYS A 439 0.76 -17.62 -22.77
N ALA A 440 1.12 -18.91 -22.84
CA ALA A 440 2.51 -19.38 -22.83
C ALA A 440 3.32 -18.79 -23.98
N VAL A 441 2.81 -18.85 -25.22
CA VAL A 441 3.47 -18.28 -26.42
C VAL A 441 3.72 -16.77 -26.26
N ARG A 442 2.73 -16.03 -25.76
CA ARG A 442 2.87 -14.58 -25.57
C ARG A 442 3.81 -14.23 -24.42
N LEU A 443 3.82 -15.02 -23.36
CA LEU A 443 4.71 -14.81 -22.22
C LEU A 443 6.16 -15.15 -22.59
N GLU A 444 6.39 -16.19 -23.37
CA GLU A 444 7.71 -16.53 -23.93
C GLU A 444 8.24 -15.41 -24.83
N LYS A 445 7.41 -14.86 -25.72
CA LYS A 445 7.80 -13.71 -26.54
C LYS A 445 8.19 -12.50 -25.69
N TYR A 446 7.45 -12.25 -24.60
CA TYR A 446 7.75 -11.16 -23.67
C TYR A 446 9.05 -11.43 -22.90
N MET A 447 9.27 -12.66 -22.44
CA MET A 447 10.51 -13.11 -21.81
C MET A 447 11.72 -12.80 -22.69
N TRP A 448 11.69 -13.19 -23.97
CA TRP A 448 12.79 -12.91 -24.90
C TRP A 448 12.97 -11.41 -25.17
N SER A 449 11.89 -10.62 -25.20
CA SER A 449 12.02 -9.15 -25.31
C SER A 449 12.74 -8.54 -24.10
N LEU A 450 12.45 -9.00 -22.88
CA LEU A 450 13.13 -8.54 -21.67
C LEU A 450 14.61 -8.95 -21.63
N ILE A 451 14.93 -10.17 -22.09
CA ILE A 451 16.31 -10.65 -22.21
C ILE A 451 17.08 -9.77 -23.21
N LYS A 452 16.48 -9.44 -24.36
CA LYS A 452 17.07 -8.57 -25.38
C LYS A 452 17.28 -7.13 -24.90
N GLU A 453 16.41 -6.63 -24.02
CA GLU A 453 16.55 -5.30 -23.40
C GLU A 453 17.63 -5.25 -22.31
N THR A 454 18.17 -6.39 -21.89
CA THR A 454 19.19 -6.50 -20.83
C THR A 454 20.54 -6.87 -21.45
N PRO A 455 21.45 -5.90 -21.70
CA PRO A 455 22.67 -6.15 -22.44
C PRO A 455 23.57 -7.24 -21.85
N GLU A 456 23.55 -7.39 -20.52
CA GLU A 456 24.32 -8.39 -19.79
C GLU A 456 23.86 -9.83 -20.09
N TRP A 457 22.66 -10.00 -20.65
CA TRP A 457 22.02 -11.30 -20.87
C TRP A 457 21.92 -11.67 -22.35
N TYR A 458 22.60 -10.93 -23.25
CA TYR A 458 22.59 -11.22 -24.68
C TYR A 458 23.06 -12.64 -25.02
N GLU A 459 23.97 -13.21 -24.23
CA GLU A 459 24.45 -14.60 -24.39
C GLU A 459 23.37 -15.66 -24.15
N LEU A 460 22.24 -15.28 -23.54
CA LEU A 460 21.09 -16.17 -23.34
C LEU A 460 20.16 -16.22 -24.55
N LEU A 461 20.29 -15.29 -25.50
CA LEU A 461 19.51 -15.34 -26.73
C LEU A 461 19.92 -16.59 -27.51
N GLU A 462 18.95 -17.46 -27.77
CA GLU A 462 19.15 -18.60 -28.65
C GLU A 462 19.31 -18.08 -30.09
N ASP A 463 20.27 -18.62 -30.85
CA ASP A 463 20.44 -18.29 -32.27
C ASP A 463 19.13 -18.66 -33.01
N GLU A 464 18.41 -17.66 -33.52
CA GLU A 464 17.13 -17.80 -34.24
C GLU A 464 17.20 -18.67 -35.49
#